data_AF-A0A4Q3GZB5-F1
#
_entry.id   AF-A0A4Q3GZB5-F1
#
_cell.length_a   1.000
_cell.length_b   1.000
_cell.length_c   1.000
_cell.angle_alpha   90.00
_cell.angle_beta   90.00
_cell.angle_gamma   90.00
#
_symmetry.space_group_name_H-M   'P 1'
#
loop_
_entity.id
_entity.type
_entity.pdbx_description
1 polymer ?
#
loop_
_entity_poly.entity_id
_entity_poly.type
_entity_poly.pdbx_seq_one_letter_code
_entity_poly.pdbx_strand_id
1 'polypeptide(L)'
;MKRSIGSLLISAMAVGAFAQANFTIVRPVDNSRVREKVKVLFPKGSIPQGAYVGIFLNGQLIDAVVPPLAGKYHQYILDTKGRGLPDTAAGKPDRLEAKLFVNYNDQPRIVRTSSVDLNIANVASIKIPNRGFQLRYNFRPGTELV
;
A
#
# COMPACT_ATOMS: atom_id res chain seq x y z
N MET A 1 -1.54 4.05 -73.30
CA MET A 1 -0.23 4.18 -72.65
C MET A 1 -0.42 4.74 -71.25
N LYS A 2 0.06 4.00 -70.23
CA LYS A 2 0.71 4.48 -68.98
C LYS A 2 -0.18 5.35 -68.04
N ARG A 3 -0.75 4.75 -66.97
CA ARG A 3 -0.23 4.72 -65.57
C ARG A 3 -0.27 6.15 -64.94
N SER A 4 -0.88 6.43 -63.79
CA SER A 4 -0.88 5.65 -62.54
C SER A 4 -1.86 6.20 -61.50
N ILE A 5 -2.51 5.23 -60.82
CA ILE A 5 -3.20 5.29 -59.52
C ILE A 5 -2.23 5.78 -58.43
N GLY A 6 -2.72 6.56 -57.47
CA GLY A 6 -1.94 6.96 -56.29
C GLY A 6 -2.81 7.32 -55.10
N SER A 7 -3.64 6.37 -54.63
CA SER A 7 -4.40 6.48 -53.39
C SER A 7 -3.45 6.41 -52.19
N LEU A 8 -3.38 7.48 -51.40
CA LEU A 8 -2.57 7.58 -50.19
C LEU A 8 -3.24 6.75 -49.07
N LEU A 9 -2.76 5.52 -48.87
CA LEU A 9 -3.10 4.69 -47.70
C LEU A 9 -2.39 5.27 -46.47
N ILE A 10 -3.11 6.08 -45.70
CA ILE A 10 -2.69 6.50 -44.36
C ILE A 10 -2.89 5.30 -43.44
N SER A 11 -1.82 4.56 -43.18
CA SER A 11 -1.76 3.49 -42.19
C SER A 11 -1.98 4.08 -40.80
N ALA A 12 -3.20 3.90 -40.28
CA ALA A 12 -3.54 4.13 -38.89
C ALA A 12 -2.74 3.15 -38.02
N MET A 13 -1.61 3.59 -37.48
CA MET A 13 -0.93 2.88 -36.40
C MET A 13 -1.79 3.02 -35.15
N ALA A 14 -2.68 2.05 -34.94
CA ALA A 14 -3.34 1.84 -33.66
C ALA A 14 -2.29 1.42 -32.64
N VAL A 15 -1.70 2.40 -31.95
CA VAL A 15 -0.90 2.15 -30.76
C VAL A 15 -1.86 1.62 -29.70
N GLY A 16 -1.88 0.30 -29.53
CA GLY A 16 -2.59 -0.36 -28.46
C GLY A 16 -2.03 0.11 -27.12
N ALA A 17 -2.66 1.13 -26.53
CA ALA A 17 -2.43 1.53 -25.17
C ALA A 17 -2.93 0.39 -24.28
N PHE A 18 -2.03 -0.51 -23.88
CA PHE A 18 -2.31 -1.42 -22.78
C PHE A 18 -2.61 -0.57 -21.55
N ALA A 19 -3.89 -0.50 -21.19
CA ALA A 19 -4.35 0.18 -19.99
C ALA A 19 -3.81 -0.58 -18.77
N GLN A 20 -2.59 -0.25 -18.34
CA GLN A 20 -2.08 -0.68 -17.04
C GLN A 20 -3.04 -0.13 -15.99
N ALA A 21 -3.59 -1.01 -15.15
CA ALA A 21 -4.50 -0.61 -14.09
C ALA A 21 -3.82 0.45 -13.22
N ASN A 22 -4.57 1.49 -12.83
CA ASN A 22 -3.99 2.57 -12.05
C ASN A 22 -3.42 2.04 -10.73
N PHE A 23 -2.13 2.31 -10.49
CA PHE A 23 -1.48 1.98 -9.23
C PHE A 23 -1.99 2.91 -8.14
N THR A 24 -2.98 2.43 -7.39
CA THR A 24 -3.61 3.12 -6.28
C THR A 24 -3.78 2.18 -5.09
N ILE A 25 -3.62 2.71 -3.88
CA ILE A 25 -4.00 2.02 -2.65
C ILE A 25 -5.53 2.04 -2.56
N VAL A 26 -6.15 0.86 -2.68
CA VAL A 26 -7.62 0.71 -2.63
C VAL A 26 -8.10 0.64 -1.19
N ARG A 27 -7.32 -0.04 -0.35
CA ARG A 27 -7.49 -0.11 1.10
C ARG A 27 -6.11 -0.07 1.73
N PRO A 28 -5.93 0.50 2.92
CA PRO A 28 -6.91 1.26 3.72
C PRO A 28 -7.49 2.50 3.02
N VAL A 29 -8.68 2.93 3.45
CA VAL A 29 -9.30 4.18 2.95
C VAL A 29 -8.59 5.37 3.60
N ASP A 30 -8.59 6.50 2.93
CA ASP A 30 -8.02 7.73 3.46
C ASP A 30 -8.62 8.11 4.81
N ASN A 31 -7.77 8.57 5.71
CA ASN A 31 -8.06 8.88 7.12
C ASN A 31 -8.60 7.71 7.96
N SER A 32 -8.51 6.47 7.48
CA SER A 32 -9.04 5.32 8.20
C SER A 32 -8.23 5.01 9.47
N ARG A 33 -8.96 4.59 10.51
CA ARG A 33 -8.37 4.13 11.76
C ARG A 33 -7.94 2.68 11.62
N VAL A 34 -6.65 2.41 11.80
CA VAL A 34 -6.05 1.11 11.59
C VAL A 34 -5.38 0.59 12.86
N ARG A 35 -5.41 -0.73 13.06
CA ARG A 35 -4.85 -1.39 14.26
C ARG A 35 -4.22 -2.72 13.91
N GLU A 36 -3.14 -3.03 14.62
CA GLU A 36 -2.43 -4.32 14.62
C GLU A 36 -1.92 -4.79 13.26
N LYS A 37 -2.80 -5.24 12.36
CA LYS A 37 -2.45 -5.75 11.02
C LYS A 37 -3.33 -5.10 9.97
N VAL A 38 -2.72 -4.29 9.11
CA VAL A 38 -3.39 -3.50 8.09
C VAL A 38 -3.19 -4.13 6.73
N LYS A 39 -4.29 -4.45 6.05
CA LYS A 39 -4.25 -4.98 4.68
C LYS A 39 -4.18 -3.82 3.70
N VAL A 40 -3.03 -3.66 3.06
CA VAL A 40 -2.82 -2.74 1.95
C VAL A 40 -3.12 -3.47 0.66
N LEU A 41 -4.12 -3.00 -0.09
CA LEU A 41 -4.63 -3.64 -1.30
C LEU A 41 -4.33 -2.80 -2.53
N PHE A 42 -3.77 -3.44 -3.56
CA PHE A 42 -3.54 -2.85 -4.88
C PHE A 42 -4.34 -3.61 -5.95
N PRO A 43 -4.91 -2.95 -6.98
CA PRO A 43 -5.67 -3.62 -8.04
C PRO A 43 -4.81 -4.64 -8.80
N LYS A 44 -5.42 -5.75 -9.23
CA LYS A 44 -4.78 -6.69 -10.15
C LYS A 44 -4.34 -5.98 -11.43
N GLY A 45 -3.09 -6.19 -11.85
CA GLY A 45 -2.49 -5.55 -13.03
C GLY A 45 -1.91 -4.16 -12.79
N SER A 46 -1.93 -3.65 -11.55
CA SER A 46 -1.26 -2.38 -11.21
C SER A 46 0.25 -2.52 -11.07
N ILE A 47 0.73 -3.73 -10.75
CA ILE A 47 2.14 -4.07 -10.56
C ILE A 47 2.58 -4.88 -11.78
N PRO A 48 3.43 -4.33 -12.67
CA PRO A 48 3.95 -5.06 -13.81
C PRO A 48 4.91 -6.18 -13.37
N GLN A 49 5.10 -7.18 -14.22
CA GLN A 49 6.01 -8.29 -13.93
C GLN A 49 7.45 -7.77 -13.79
N GLY A 50 8.16 -8.18 -12.73
CA GLY A 50 9.50 -7.69 -12.41
C GLY A 50 9.54 -6.36 -11.65
N ALA A 51 8.38 -5.76 -11.35
CA ALA A 51 8.27 -4.59 -10.48
C ALA A 51 8.07 -4.99 -9.01
N TYR A 52 8.45 -4.10 -8.11
CA TYR A 52 8.24 -4.26 -6.67
C TYR A 52 7.69 -2.97 -6.05
N VAL A 53 7.07 -3.09 -4.88
CA VAL A 53 6.44 -1.96 -4.19
C VAL A 53 7.25 -1.64 -2.94
N GLY A 54 7.75 -0.40 -2.86
CA GLY A 54 8.29 0.15 -1.63
C GLY A 54 7.18 0.80 -0.81
N ILE A 55 7.03 0.36 0.43
CA ILE A 55 6.07 0.89 1.40
C ILE A 55 6.81 1.83 2.34
N PHE A 56 6.39 3.08 2.37
CA PHE A 56 6.93 4.13 3.21
C PHE A 56 5.86 4.61 4.18
N LEU A 57 6.27 4.95 5.40
CA LEU A 57 5.41 5.61 6.38
C LEU A 57 6.11 6.87 6.85
N ASN A 58 5.45 8.03 6.73
CA ASN A 58 6.03 9.32 7.08
C ASN A 58 7.40 9.57 6.41
N GLY A 59 7.58 9.07 5.18
CA GLY A 59 8.82 9.16 4.41
C GLY A 59 9.89 8.12 4.76
N GLN A 60 9.71 7.29 5.79
CA GLN A 60 10.63 6.21 6.15
C GLN A 60 10.25 4.92 5.43
N LEU A 61 11.22 4.25 4.80
CA LEU A 61 11.01 2.95 4.17
C LEU A 61 10.76 1.88 5.24
N ILE A 62 9.59 1.24 5.18
CA ILE A 62 9.24 0.12 6.06
C ILE A 62 9.59 -1.21 5.41
N ASP A 63 9.23 -1.36 4.14
CA ASP A 63 9.38 -2.62 3.42
C ASP A 63 9.45 -2.41 1.90
N ALA A 64 10.10 -3.32 1.19
CA ALA A 64 10.15 -3.35 -0.26
C ALA A 64 9.87 -4.78 -0.72
N VAL A 65 8.66 -5.01 -1.22
CA VAL A 65 8.16 -6.37 -1.48
C VAL A 65 7.33 -6.43 -2.75
N VAL A 66 7.30 -7.61 -3.36
CA VAL A 66 6.32 -7.95 -4.41
C VAL A 66 5.11 -8.57 -3.70
N PRO A 67 3.98 -7.85 -3.55
CA PRO A 67 2.88 -8.36 -2.76
C PRO A 67 2.20 -9.54 -3.49
N PRO A 68 1.90 -10.64 -2.80
CA PRO A 68 1.26 -11.80 -3.41
C PRO A 68 -0.15 -11.44 -3.93
N LEU A 69 -0.54 -12.09 -5.02
CA LEU A 69 -1.88 -11.95 -5.58
C LEU A 69 -2.89 -12.74 -4.72
N ALA A 70 -3.82 -12.03 -4.08
CA ALA A 70 -4.93 -12.61 -3.34
C ALA A 70 -6.25 -12.27 -4.05
N GLY A 71 -6.68 -13.15 -4.96
CA GLY A 71 -7.90 -12.97 -5.74
C GLY A 71 -7.82 -11.81 -6.74
N LYS A 72 -8.54 -10.72 -6.47
CA LYS A 72 -8.62 -9.52 -7.33
C LYS A 72 -7.59 -8.43 -6.99
N TYR A 73 -6.85 -8.60 -5.89
CA TYR A 73 -5.91 -7.59 -5.40
C TYR A 73 -4.55 -8.19 -5.06
N HIS A 74 -3.49 -7.41 -5.21
CA HIS A 74 -2.21 -7.67 -4.55
C HIS A 74 -2.34 -7.22 -3.08
N GLN A 75 -2.04 -8.12 -2.14
CA GLN A 75 -2.23 -7.86 -0.72
C GLN A 75 -0.87 -7.79 -0.01
N TYR A 76 -0.60 -6.66 0.63
CA TYR A 76 0.48 -6.50 1.60
C TYR A 76 -0.11 -6.35 3.01
N ILE A 77 0.51 -6.99 4.00
CA ILE A 77 0.07 -6.90 5.40
C ILE A 77 1.10 -6.06 6.15
N LEU A 78 0.71 -4.84 6.52
CA LEU A 78 1.49 -4.00 7.41
C LEU A 78 1.15 -4.36 8.86
N ASP A 79 2.08 -5.03 9.54
CA ASP A 79 1.97 -5.29 10.98
C ASP A 79 2.41 -4.06 11.77
N THR A 80 1.47 -3.23 12.17
CA THR A 80 1.74 -1.97 12.89
C THR A 80 2.19 -2.23 14.32
N LYS A 81 1.74 -3.32 14.94
CA LYS A 81 2.07 -3.65 16.34
C LYS A 81 3.36 -4.44 16.44
N GLY A 82 3.55 -5.44 15.59
CA GLY A 82 4.77 -6.25 15.52
C GLY A 82 5.99 -5.43 15.13
N ARG A 83 5.82 -4.35 14.36
CA ARG A 83 6.89 -3.39 14.05
C ARG A 83 7.06 -2.28 15.09
N GLY A 84 6.26 -2.28 16.16
CA GLY A 84 6.34 -1.27 17.21
C GLY A 84 6.03 0.16 16.74
N LEU A 85 5.18 0.32 15.72
CA LEU A 85 4.81 1.65 15.24
C LEU A 85 4.01 2.38 16.33
N PRO A 86 4.35 3.65 16.63
CA PRO A 86 3.63 4.43 17.63
C PRO A 86 2.19 4.70 17.19
N ASP A 87 1.33 5.00 18.16
CA ASP A 87 -0.01 5.52 17.86
C ASP A 87 0.12 6.90 17.21
N THR A 88 -0.73 7.15 16.22
CA THR A 88 -0.77 8.42 15.50
C THR A 88 -1.15 9.56 16.45
N ALA A 89 -0.42 10.67 16.37
CA ALA A 89 -0.70 11.84 17.17
C ALA A 89 -2.08 12.45 16.81
N ALA A 90 -2.81 12.92 17.82
CA ALA A 90 -4.11 13.53 17.60
C ALA A 90 -4.00 14.73 16.64
N GLY A 91 -4.75 14.68 15.54
CA GLY A 91 -4.77 15.74 14.52
C GLY A 91 -3.64 15.70 13.49
N LYS A 92 -2.75 14.70 13.53
CA LYS A 92 -1.69 14.51 12.54
C LYS A 92 -1.70 13.07 12.03
N PRO A 93 -2.44 12.76 10.95
CA PRO A 93 -2.46 11.41 10.40
C PRO A 93 -1.08 11.00 9.89
N ASP A 94 -0.77 9.71 9.99
CA ASP A 94 0.46 9.13 9.45
C ASP A 94 0.29 8.83 7.96
N ARG A 95 1.20 9.34 7.14
CA ARG A 95 1.13 9.21 5.69
C ARG A 95 1.77 7.91 5.24
N LEU A 96 0.95 6.98 4.75
CA LEU A 96 1.41 5.75 4.10
C LEU A 96 1.60 6.01 2.60
N GLU A 97 2.82 5.85 2.09
CA GLU A 97 3.12 5.93 0.66
C GLU A 97 3.52 4.57 0.11
N ALA A 98 2.92 4.18 -1.00
CA ALA A 98 3.38 3.07 -1.81
C ALA A 98 4.04 3.64 -3.07
N LYS A 99 5.29 3.24 -3.34
CA LYS A 99 6.04 3.62 -4.54
C LYS A 99 6.31 2.36 -5.35
N LEU A 100 5.87 2.38 -6.61
CA LEU A 100 6.12 1.30 -7.56
C LEU A 100 7.49 1.49 -8.19
N PHE A 101 8.38 0.54 -7.98
CA PHE A 101 9.70 0.50 -8.57
C PHE A 101 9.75 -0.50 -9.72
N VAL A 102 10.38 -0.08 -10.82
CA VAL A 102 10.70 -0.93 -11.96
C VAL A 102 12.19 -0.82 -12.23
N ASN A 103 12.85 -1.93 -12.48
CA ASN A 103 14.25 -1.94 -12.87
C ASN A 103 14.36 -1.56 -14.34
N TYR A 104 15.06 -0.47 -14.63
CA TYR A 104 15.38 -0.02 -15.98
C TYR A 104 16.89 0.15 -16.08
N ASN A 105 17.54 -0.64 -16.94
CA ASN A 105 19.00 -0.68 -17.08
C ASN A 105 19.71 -0.86 -15.71
N ASP A 106 19.28 -1.86 -14.94
CA ASP A 106 19.78 -2.18 -13.58
C ASP A 106 19.65 -1.07 -12.53
N GLN A 107 18.92 0.00 -12.84
CA GLN A 107 18.61 1.07 -11.89
C GLN A 107 17.12 1.06 -11.52
N PRO A 108 16.77 1.03 -10.23
CA PRO A 108 15.39 1.10 -9.81
C PRO A 108 14.84 2.50 -10.03
N ARG A 109 13.76 2.61 -10.80
CA ARG A 109 13.06 3.87 -11.05
C ARG A 109 11.67 3.83 -10.45
N ILE A 110 11.26 4.93 -9.83
CA ILE A 110 9.89 5.11 -9.35
C ILE A 110 9.02 5.44 -10.55
N VAL A 111 8.07 4.55 -10.85
CA VAL A 111 7.16 4.72 -11.99
C VAL A 111 5.85 5.37 -11.54
N ARG A 112 5.35 4.99 -10.36
CA ARG A 112 4.11 5.53 -9.79
C ARG A 112 4.20 5.61 -8.28
N THR A 113 3.47 6.56 -7.71
CA THR A 113 3.34 6.75 -6.26
C THR A 113 1.86 6.86 -5.91
N SER A 114 1.46 6.22 -4.82
CA SER A 114 0.14 6.37 -4.22
C SER A 114 0.32 6.63 -2.73
N SER A 115 -0.45 7.56 -2.16
CA SER A 115 -0.39 7.88 -0.74
C SER A 115 -1.78 7.91 -0.13
N VAL A 116 -1.87 7.50 1.13
CA VAL A 116 -3.09 7.47 1.95
C VAL A 116 -2.73 7.87 3.37
N ASP A 117 -3.57 8.68 3.99
CA ASP A 117 -3.41 9.09 5.38
C ASP A 117 -4.08 8.08 6.32
N LEU A 118 -3.39 7.69 7.39
CA LEU A 118 -3.82 6.66 8.33
C LEU A 118 -3.75 7.14 9.78
N ASN A 119 -4.66 6.59 10.58
CA ASN A 119 -4.68 6.79 12.02
C ASN A 119 -4.40 5.44 12.71
N ILE A 120 -3.13 5.19 12.99
CA ILE A 120 -2.62 4.04 13.76
C ILE A 120 -3.08 4.17 15.21
N ALA A 121 -3.82 3.19 15.70
CA ALA A 121 -4.31 3.14 17.07
C ALA A 121 -4.05 1.77 17.69
N ASN A 122 -2.77 1.41 17.82
CA ASN A 122 -2.32 0.14 18.38
C ASN A 122 -2.61 0.02 19.88
N VAL A 123 -2.40 1.10 20.64
CA VAL A 123 -2.66 1.13 22.08
C VAL A 123 -4.06 1.68 22.36
N ALA A 124 -4.54 2.59 21.51
CA ALA A 124 -5.85 3.22 21.57
C ALA A 124 -6.25 3.58 23.01
N SER A 125 -5.91 4.80 23.42
CA SER A 125 -6.38 5.41 24.66
C SER A 125 -7.90 5.34 24.75
N ILE A 126 -8.43 4.26 25.32
CA ILE A 126 -9.77 4.22 25.88
C ILE A 126 -9.70 5.27 26.99
N LYS A 127 -10.41 6.39 26.82
CA LYS A 127 -10.53 7.39 27.88
C LYS A 127 -11.11 6.66 29.09
N ILE A 128 -10.29 6.45 30.10
CA ILE A 128 -10.72 5.84 31.36
C ILE A 128 -11.71 6.84 31.95
N PRO A 129 -12.95 6.43 32.25
CA PRO A 129 -13.92 7.29 32.91
C PRO A 129 -13.35 7.82 34.23
N ASN A 130 -13.82 8.97 34.72
CA ASN A 130 -13.33 9.56 35.98
C ASN A 130 -13.43 8.62 37.20
N ARG A 131 -14.27 7.59 37.13
CA ARG A 131 -14.42 6.51 38.13
C ARG A 131 -14.06 5.12 37.62
N GLY A 132 -13.47 5.02 36.43
CA GLY A 132 -12.98 3.77 35.86
C GLY A 132 -11.54 3.51 36.25
N PHE A 133 -11.10 2.26 36.17
CA PHE A 133 -9.70 1.87 36.31
C PHE A 133 -9.29 1.02 35.11
N GLN A 134 -8.01 1.11 34.72
CA GLN A 134 -7.49 0.35 33.59
C GLN A 134 -7.19 -1.08 34.00
N LEU A 135 -7.94 -2.04 33.48
CA LEU A 135 -7.60 -3.46 33.58
C LEU A 135 -6.56 -3.81 32.52
N ARG A 136 -5.32 -4.10 32.94
CA ARG A 136 -4.30 -4.74 32.12
C ARG A 136 -4.05 -6.14 32.65
N TYR A 137 -4.29 -7.13 31.82
CA TYR A 137 -3.99 -8.51 32.18
C TYR A 137 -2.47 -8.73 32.07
N ASN A 138 -1.82 -9.00 33.21
CA ASN A 138 -0.39 -9.31 33.27
C ASN A 138 -0.15 -10.80 32.99
N PHE A 139 -0.69 -11.30 31.88
CA PHE A 139 -0.49 -12.70 31.52
C PHE A 139 0.97 -12.97 31.24
N ARG A 140 1.51 -13.99 31.89
CA ARG A 140 2.81 -14.55 31.58
C ARG A 140 2.58 -16.01 31.16
N PRO A 141 2.79 -16.36 29.87
CA PRO A 141 2.66 -17.74 29.42
C PRO A 141 3.50 -18.68 30.31
N GLY A 142 2.90 -19.77 30.80
CA GLY A 142 3.54 -20.72 31.71
C GLY A 142 3.46 -20.38 33.21
N THR A 143 2.70 -19.35 33.58
CA THR A 143 2.42 -19.07 35.01
C THR A 143 1.23 -19.91 35.46
N GLU A 144 1.49 -20.92 36.28
CA GLU A 144 0.46 -21.56 37.08
C GLU A 144 0.17 -20.68 38.30
N LEU A 145 -1.10 -20.34 38.51
CA LEU A 145 -1.55 -19.76 39.77
C LEU A 145 -1.68 -20.92 40.76
N VAL A 146 -0.72 -21.05 41.67
CA VAL A 146 -0.78 -21.95 42.83
C VAL A 146 -1.76 -21.40 43.85
#